data_AF-A0A6C0HKH1-F1
#
_entry.id   AF-A0A6C0HKH1-F1
#
_cell.length_a   1.000
_cell.length_b   1.000
_cell.length_c   1.000
_cell.angle_alpha   90.00
_cell.angle_beta   90.00
_cell.angle_gamma   90.00
#
_symmetry.space_group_name_H-M   'P 1'
#
loop_
_entity.id
_entity.type
_entity.pdbx_description
1 polymer ?
#
loop_
_entity_poly.entity_id
_entity_poly.type
_entity_poly.pdbx_seq_one_letter_code
_entity_poly.pdbx_strand_id
1 'polypeptide(L)'
;MKIVILCGGFKTQDSEGYSLPRPLNMIYGKPAISYALASIPVDTLHFVVAPHLRKYNFEQIIINEFKTKTCTFNYLPYFTRGPLESAFLGTREFPDNNENVVFLDNDVVYNFPTGLFDEKNHAFLGYARDTSTSEEFSFLTIDPTSKVTSFKEKHRISDMFCCGIYGFKAIRQFRSFATNILSGPAKNAPYMSLIFASMIDNNEAVYGIEFPGEIKRIGSLDEVRASWHSIPPPRLRVCFDLDNTLVTYPQTAGDYTSVHPIEPMINLARKMKSEGHIIIIHTARRMKTHAHNVGAVCRDIGRITFDTLENFKIPYDEIIFGKPYADIYIDDRAVNPYIQDVSTLGYVNPVIPSIPMNSLLPNKHNTITATGSIVTKHGVHSFMRGEVYYYQSIPKNSNISTYFTDFIDYTEGCLRTKYVVGVPLYTLYKEGLLSNERIYKIFDFIDLLHNRRDKINITMDNVRRNYIDKLKLRFQNTEDYPFENAHQVQTQCLEGLETYLLNDVNIVSFIHGDLWFSNMIEEYSTNTIKVIDMKGVVDGILTTNGDTLYDYGKLYQSFLGYDCVLNNEEFPKNKDALLGYFIEHLQKRNISIENLRCVTFSLVIGTMYAIKDIETKRRVWDWICNTFR
;
A
#
# COMPACT_ATOMS: atom_id res chain seq x y z
N MET A 1 19.05 -22.27 -6.94
CA MET A 1 18.41 -21.61 -5.78
C MET A 1 17.83 -20.29 -6.26
N LYS A 2 16.57 -20.00 -5.93
CA LYS A 2 15.92 -18.73 -6.27
C LYS A 2 16.11 -17.70 -5.17
N ILE A 3 16.66 -16.56 -5.54
CA ILE A 3 16.91 -15.42 -4.63
C ILE A 3 15.81 -14.39 -4.83
N VAL A 4 15.02 -14.17 -3.79
CA VAL A 4 13.86 -13.28 -3.78
C VAL A 4 14.13 -12.08 -2.87
N ILE A 5 14.17 -10.89 -3.45
CA ILE A 5 14.40 -9.63 -2.74
C ILE A 5 13.05 -9.01 -2.39
N LEU A 6 12.79 -8.81 -1.11
CA LEU A 6 11.53 -8.27 -0.61
C LEU A 6 11.56 -6.73 -0.64
N CYS A 7 10.86 -6.13 -1.60
CA CYS A 7 10.64 -4.68 -1.73
C CYS A 7 9.16 -4.30 -1.53
N GLY A 8 8.43 -5.10 -0.74
CA GLY A 8 6.97 -4.99 -0.56
C GLY A 8 6.52 -4.07 0.59
N GLY A 9 7.44 -3.60 1.43
CA GLY A 9 7.12 -2.81 2.62
C GLY A 9 6.46 -1.46 2.30
N PHE A 10 5.42 -1.11 3.07
CA PHE A 10 4.80 0.21 3.07
C PHE A 10 5.30 1.01 4.27
N LYS A 11 6.16 1.99 4.03
CA LYS A 11 6.45 3.09 4.96
C LYS A 11 6.46 4.37 4.15
N THR A 12 5.66 5.35 4.56
CA THR A 12 5.47 6.60 3.84
C THR A 12 6.75 7.44 3.89
N GLN A 13 7.00 8.19 2.81
CA GLN A 13 8.12 9.14 2.71
C GLN A 13 8.11 10.16 3.86
N ASP A 14 6.91 10.56 4.29
CA ASP A 14 6.68 11.56 5.32
C ASP A 14 7.11 11.12 6.73
N SER A 15 7.13 9.81 7.03
CA SER A 15 7.45 9.33 8.39
C SER A 15 8.96 9.30 8.70
N GLU A 16 9.83 9.43 7.69
CA GLU A 16 11.28 9.18 7.85
C GLU A 16 12.17 10.27 7.24
N GLY A 17 11.60 11.36 6.71
CA GLY A 17 12.37 12.49 6.17
C GLY A 17 13.09 12.19 4.85
N TYR A 18 12.59 11.22 4.07
CA TYR A 18 13.21 10.78 2.82
C TYR A 18 12.49 11.30 1.57
N SER A 19 13.27 11.72 0.56
CA SER A 19 12.74 12.16 -0.74
C SER A 19 12.33 11.00 -1.67
N LEU A 20 12.80 9.78 -1.42
CA LEU A 20 12.54 8.57 -2.22
C LEU A 20 12.12 7.38 -1.34
N PRO A 21 11.36 6.41 -1.90
CA PRO A 21 11.07 5.17 -1.18
C PRO A 21 12.34 4.43 -0.76
N ARG A 22 12.30 3.75 0.40
CA ARG A 22 13.46 3.08 1.03
C ARG A 22 14.45 2.37 0.11
N PRO A 23 14.06 1.43 -0.79
CA PRO A 23 15.04 0.74 -1.62
C PRO A 23 15.74 1.68 -2.63
N LEU A 24 15.08 2.78 -3.01
CA LEU A 24 15.61 3.82 -3.91
C LEU A 24 16.23 5.00 -3.17
N ASN A 25 16.21 4.98 -1.84
CA ASN A 25 16.75 6.05 -1.06
C ASN A 25 18.27 6.16 -1.29
N MET A 26 18.79 7.39 -1.38
CA MET A 26 20.14 7.60 -1.90
C MET A 26 21.18 7.62 -0.77
N ILE A 27 22.18 6.76 -0.89
CA ILE A 27 23.38 6.75 -0.05
C ILE A 27 24.56 7.05 -0.98
N TYR A 28 25.28 8.13 -0.73
CA TYR A 28 26.36 8.62 -1.62
C TYR A 28 25.99 8.65 -3.12
N GLY A 29 24.79 9.09 -3.46
CA GLY A 29 24.36 9.19 -4.86
C GLY A 29 24.04 7.86 -5.54
N LYS A 30 23.93 6.75 -4.79
CA LYS A 30 23.44 5.46 -5.27
C LYS A 30 22.21 4.99 -4.47
N PRO A 31 21.27 4.26 -5.09
CA PRO A 31 20.17 3.63 -4.36
C PRO A 31 20.66 2.72 -3.23
N ALA A 32 19.97 2.72 -2.09
CA ALA A 32 20.31 1.91 -0.92
C ALA A 32 20.39 0.42 -1.25
N ILE A 33 19.45 -0.07 -2.06
CA ILE A 33 19.42 -1.47 -2.53
C ILE A 33 20.69 -1.88 -3.31
N SER A 34 21.37 -0.93 -3.94
CA SER A 34 22.65 -1.17 -4.62
C SER A 34 23.71 -1.67 -3.66
N TYR A 35 23.72 -1.17 -2.42
CA TYR A 35 24.65 -1.59 -1.37
C TYR A 35 24.28 -2.96 -0.79
N ALA A 36 22.99 -3.21 -0.57
CA ALA A 36 22.51 -4.48 -0.04
C ALA A 36 22.89 -5.67 -0.94
N LEU A 37 22.82 -5.47 -2.26
CA LEU A 37 23.02 -6.54 -3.24
C LEU A 37 24.38 -6.49 -3.96
N ALA A 38 25.28 -5.56 -3.60
CA ALA A 38 26.56 -5.35 -4.30
C ALA A 38 27.42 -6.63 -4.42
N SER A 39 27.44 -7.43 -3.35
CA SER A 39 28.30 -8.61 -3.20
C SER A 39 27.58 -9.93 -3.52
N ILE A 40 26.33 -9.90 -4.00
CA ILE A 40 25.53 -11.12 -4.11
C ILE A 40 26.05 -12.04 -5.24
N PRO A 41 26.48 -13.28 -4.94
CA PRO A 41 27.16 -14.16 -5.89
C PRO A 41 26.18 -15.00 -6.72
N VAL A 42 25.12 -14.38 -7.23
CA VAL A 42 24.12 -15.04 -8.08
C VAL A 42 23.85 -14.26 -9.36
N ASP A 43 23.50 -14.97 -10.43
CA ASP A 43 23.24 -14.38 -11.75
C ASP A 43 21.80 -13.88 -11.93
N THR A 44 20.85 -14.44 -11.17
CA THR A 44 19.42 -14.11 -11.29
C THR A 44 18.87 -13.59 -9.97
N LEU A 45 18.15 -12.46 -10.03
CA LEU A 45 17.47 -11.82 -8.92
C LEU A 45 15.97 -11.71 -9.20
N HIS A 46 15.15 -12.11 -8.23
CA HIS A 46 13.70 -11.96 -8.29
C HIS A 46 13.25 -10.89 -7.30
N PHE A 47 12.57 -9.85 -7.74
CA PHE A 47 12.11 -8.76 -6.89
C PHE A 47 10.61 -8.88 -6.64
N VAL A 48 10.20 -8.84 -5.37
CA VAL A 48 8.80 -8.66 -4.97
C VAL A 48 8.58 -7.20 -4.66
N VAL A 49 7.80 -6.50 -5.49
CA VAL A 49 7.83 -5.04 -5.57
C VAL A 49 6.51 -4.44 -5.09
N ALA A 50 6.57 -3.48 -4.16
CA ALA A 50 5.39 -2.73 -3.73
C ALA A 50 4.77 -1.92 -4.89
N PRO A 51 3.43 -1.74 -4.95
CA PRO A 51 2.76 -1.10 -6.08
C PRO A 51 3.28 0.32 -6.40
N HIS A 52 3.56 1.11 -5.37
CA HIS A 52 4.01 2.51 -5.53
C HIS A 52 5.36 2.66 -6.21
N LEU A 53 6.23 1.64 -6.23
CA LEU A 53 7.56 1.75 -6.82
C LEU A 53 7.52 1.92 -8.35
N ARG A 54 6.39 1.57 -8.99
CA ARG A 54 6.16 1.79 -10.43
C ARG A 54 6.36 3.26 -10.85
N LYS A 55 5.86 4.20 -10.05
CA LYS A 55 5.92 5.64 -10.38
C LYS A 55 7.34 6.23 -10.30
N TYR A 56 8.30 5.48 -9.74
CA TYR A 56 9.69 5.88 -9.62
C TYR A 56 10.61 5.16 -10.63
N ASN A 57 10.05 4.50 -11.65
CA ASN A 57 10.81 3.74 -12.64
C ASN A 57 11.76 2.69 -12.02
N PHE A 58 11.31 2.04 -10.93
CA PHE A 58 12.11 1.11 -10.14
C PHE A 58 12.81 0.04 -10.99
N GLU A 59 12.09 -0.64 -11.89
CA GLU A 59 12.67 -1.68 -12.76
C GLU A 59 13.87 -1.18 -13.57
N GLN A 60 13.71 -0.01 -14.20
CA GLN A 60 14.75 0.54 -15.06
C GLN A 60 16.00 0.93 -14.26
N ILE A 61 15.80 1.43 -13.03
CA ILE A 61 16.90 1.74 -12.10
C ILE A 61 17.64 0.46 -11.71
N ILE A 62 16.91 -0.59 -11.29
CA ILE A 62 17.51 -1.86 -10.87
C ILE A 62 18.24 -2.56 -12.03
N ILE A 63 17.63 -2.62 -13.22
CA ILE A 63 18.27 -3.19 -14.42
C ILE A 63 19.56 -2.43 -14.75
N ASN A 64 19.56 -1.10 -14.62
CA ASN A 64 20.74 -0.29 -14.87
C ASN A 64 21.83 -0.43 -13.79
N GLU A 65 21.48 -0.67 -12.53
CA GLU A 65 22.47 -0.91 -11.48
C GLU A 65 23.10 -2.31 -11.62
N PHE A 66 22.29 -3.33 -11.91
CA PHE A 66 22.73 -4.73 -11.98
C PHE A 66 22.78 -5.26 -13.42
N LYS A 67 23.44 -4.52 -14.33
CA LYS A 67 23.48 -4.85 -15.78
C LYS A 67 24.01 -6.25 -16.11
N THR A 68 24.82 -6.82 -15.23
CA THR A 68 25.41 -8.16 -15.40
C THR A 68 24.52 -9.28 -14.86
N LYS A 69 23.38 -8.96 -14.24
CA LYS A 69 22.45 -9.92 -13.63
C LYS A 69 21.12 -9.91 -14.38
N THR A 70 20.45 -11.06 -14.40
CA THR A 70 19.06 -11.18 -14.85
C THR A 70 18.13 -10.77 -13.72
N CYS A 71 17.32 -9.72 -13.93
CA CYS A 71 16.36 -9.24 -12.94
C CYS A 71 14.93 -9.54 -13.39
N THR A 72 14.11 -10.07 -12.48
CA THR A 72 12.67 -10.29 -12.71
C THR A 72 11.86 -9.59 -11.63
N PHE A 73 10.67 -9.11 -11.97
CA PHE A 73 9.90 -8.23 -11.10
C PHE A 73 8.45 -8.71 -10.98
N ASN A 74 8.02 -8.99 -9.76
CA ASN A 74 6.65 -9.35 -9.42
C ASN A 74 6.05 -8.24 -8.56
N TYR A 75 5.18 -7.42 -9.15
CA TYR A 75 4.48 -6.39 -8.39
C TYR A 75 3.37 -6.99 -7.56
N LEU A 76 3.31 -6.56 -6.31
CA LEU A 76 2.20 -6.88 -5.44
C LEU A 76 0.91 -6.23 -5.95
N PRO A 77 -0.24 -6.91 -5.83
CA PRO A 77 -1.53 -6.37 -6.25
C PRO A 77 -2.02 -5.23 -5.35
N TYR A 78 -1.53 -5.17 -4.10
CA TYR A 78 -1.88 -4.17 -3.10
C TYR A 78 -0.73 -4.02 -2.10
N PHE A 79 -0.78 -3.00 -1.25
CA PHE A 79 0.14 -2.88 -0.12
C PHE A 79 -0.21 -3.94 0.92
N THR A 80 0.69 -4.87 1.20
CA THR A 80 0.41 -6.02 2.07
C THR A 80 0.52 -5.66 3.55
N ARG A 81 -0.08 -6.49 4.42
CA ARG A 81 -0.03 -6.36 5.89
C ARG A 81 1.38 -6.56 6.46
N GLY A 82 2.27 -7.25 5.74
CA GLY A 82 3.65 -7.50 6.18
C GLY A 82 4.49 -8.29 5.17
N PRO A 83 5.79 -8.49 5.46
CA PRO A 83 6.74 -9.11 4.52
C PRO A 83 6.42 -10.56 4.19
N LEU A 84 5.79 -11.31 5.09
CA LEU A 84 5.34 -12.68 4.81
C LEU A 84 4.24 -12.71 3.73
N GLU A 85 3.27 -11.80 3.82
CA GLU A 85 2.22 -11.70 2.80
C GLU A 85 2.78 -11.22 1.46
N SER A 86 3.72 -10.25 1.49
CA SER A 86 4.48 -9.85 0.31
C SER A 86 5.16 -11.05 -0.36
N ALA A 87 5.92 -11.83 0.41
CA ALA A 87 6.62 -13.01 -0.07
C ALA A 87 5.66 -14.05 -0.66
N PHE A 88 4.53 -14.29 0.00
CA PHE A 88 3.51 -15.25 -0.45
C PHE A 88 2.90 -14.86 -1.80
N LEU A 89 2.41 -13.62 -1.93
CA LEU A 89 1.81 -13.12 -3.17
C LEU A 89 2.85 -13.01 -4.29
N GLY A 90 4.02 -12.45 -4.00
CA GLY A 90 5.08 -12.21 -4.97
C GLY A 90 5.76 -13.48 -5.52
N THR A 91 5.52 -14.64 -4.88
CA THR A 91 6.04 -15.93 -5.33
C THR A 91 4.94 -16.92 -5.74
N ARG A 92 3.67 -16.50 -5.81
CA ARG A 92 2.54 -17.39 -6.12
C ARG A 92 2.67 -18.13 -7.44
N GLU A 93 3.24 -17.46 -8.45
CA GLU A 93 3.42 -18.03 -9.79
C GLU A 93 4.74 -18.79 -9.97
N PHE A 94 5.56 -18.93 -8.90
CA PHE A 94 6.78 -19.73 -9.00
C PHE A 94 6.44 -21.20 -9.25
N PRO A 95 7.15 -21.89 -10.16
CA PRO A 95 6.96 -23.31 -10.37
C PRO A 95 7.30 -24.08 -9.08
N ASP A 96 6.48 -25.08 -8.77
CA ASP A 96 6.70 -25.96 -7.63
C ASP A 96 7.73 -27.04 -7.97
N ASN A 97 9.01 -26.67 -7.88
CA ASN A 97 10.17 -27.55 -8.03
C ASN A 97 10.90 -27.75 -6.69
N ASN A 98 11.87 -28.66 -6.66
CA ASN A 98 12.69 -28.93 -5.47
C ASN A 98 13.82 -27.91 -5.26
N GLU A 99 13.74 -26.75 -5.89
CA GLU A 99 14.77 -25.73 -5.80
C GLU A 99 14.62 -24.90 -4.52
N ASN A 100 15.72 -24.69 -3.78
CA ASN A 100 15.73 -23.79 -2.63
C ASN A 100 15.24 -22.39 -3.01
N VAL A 101 14.45 -21.77 -2.12
CA VAL A 101 14.02 -20.37 -2.23
C VAL A 101 14.56 -19.62 -1.02
N VAL A 102 15.20 -18.48 -1.26
CA VAL A 102 15.75 -17.62 -0.21
C VAL A 102 15.16 -16.23 -0.35
N PHE A 103 14.56 -15.74 0.72
CA PHE A 103 14.10 -14.36 0.81
C PHE A 103 15.17 -13.51 1.51
N LEU A 104 15.44 -12.34 0.95
CA LEU A 104 16.38 -11.37 1.48
C LEU A 104 15.67 -10.03 1.70
N ASP A 105 15.99 -9.41 2.82
CA ASP A 105 15.68 -8.01 3.06
C ASP A 105 16.56 -7.11 2.19
N ASN A 106 16.06 -5.92 1.88
CA ASN A 106 16.74 -4.96 0.98
C ASN A 106 17.49 -3.84 1.72
N ASP A 107 17.43 -3.85 3.06
CA ASP A 107 17.94 -2.80 3.93
C ASP A 107 19.11 -3.25 4.82
N VAL A 108 19.74 -4.36 4.45
CA VAL A 108 20.93 -4.91 5.12
C VAL A 108 22.07 -5.04 4.10
N VAL A 109 23.27 -4.59 4.47
CA VAL A 109 24.48 -4.80 3.66
C VAL A 109 25.14 -6.11 4.09
N TYR A 110 25.16 -7.07 3.16
CA TYR A 110 25.60 -8.43 3.44
C TYR A 110 27.06 -8.70 3.10
N ASN A 111 27.74 -9.36 4.03
CA ASN A 111 28.98 -10.11 3.77
C ASN A 111 28.62 -11.60 3.79
N PHE A 112 28.29 -12.16 2.62
CA PHE A 112 27.77 -13.53 2.55
C PHE A 112 28.84 -14.56 2.94
N PRO A 113 28.56 -15.46 3.92
CA PRO A 113 29.47 -16.54 4.27
C PRO A 113 29.56 -17.58 3.15
N THR A 114 30.70 -18.27 3.07
CA THR A 114 30.91 -19.37 2.12
C THR A 114 29.86 -20.46 2.31
N GLY A 115 29.33 -20.97 1.19
CA GLY A 115 28.35 -22.06 1.18
C GLY A 115 26.91 -21.67 1.51
N LEU A 116 26.60 -20.38 1.73
CA LEU A 116 25.21 -19.91 1.94
C LEU A 116 24.30 -20.28 0.75
N PHE A 117 24.83 -20.19 -0.47
CA PHE A 117 24.08 -20.40 -1.71
C PHE A 117 24.14 -21.83 -2.24
N ASP A 118 24.84 -22.73 -1.55
CA ASP A 118 24.86 -24.16 -1.88
C ASP A 118 23.47 -24.77 -1.66
N GLU A 119 23.15 -25.82 -2.42
CA GLU A 119 21.89 -26.55 -2.27
C GLU A 119 21.73 -27.13 -0.86
N LYS A 120 20.55 -26.95 -0.28
CA LYS A 120 20.23 -27.37 1.10
C LYS A 120 18.97 -28.22 1.11
N ASN A 121 19.02 -29.33 1.83
CA ASN A 121 17.88 -30.23 1.99
C ASN A 121 16.98 -29.88 3.20
N HIS A 122 17.25 -28.77 3.88
CA HIS A 122 16.56 -28.26 5.05
C HIS A 122 16.29 -26.75 4.93
N ALA A 123 15.42 -26.22 5.79
CA ALA A 123 15.26 -24.77 5.92
C ALA A 123 16.41 -24.16 6.72
N PHE A 124 16.67 -22.88 6.51
CA PHE A 124 17.77 -22.19 7.18
C PHE A 124 17.51 -20.69 7.37
N LEU A 125 18.23 -20.09 8.33
CA LEU A 125 18.18 -18.68 8.66
C LEU A 125 19.60 -18.12 8.71
N GLY A 126 19.81 -16.93 8.15
CA GLY A 126 21.03 -16.17 8.44
C GLY A 126 20.89 -15.48 9.80
N TYR A 127 21.92 -15.57 10.63
CA TYR A 127 21.97 -14.86 11.90
C TYR A 127 23.30 -14.17 12.13
N ALA A 128 23.28 -13.14 12.96
CA ALA A 128 24.47 -12.48 13.49
C ALA A 128 24.31 -12.26 15.00
N ARG A 129 25.36 -11.72 15.63
CA ARG A 129 25.36 -11.45 17.06
C ARG A 129 25.18 -9.95 17.32
N ASP A 130 24.28 -9.62 18.24
CA ASP A 130 24.06 -8.26 18.73
C ASP A 130 24.33 -8.22 20.24
N THR A 131 25.33 -7.44 20.63
CA THR A 131 25.69 -7.23 22.05
C THR A 131 25.00 -6.02 22.67
N SER A 132 24.17 -5.29 21.91
CA SER A 132 23.35 -4.19 22.43
C SER A 132 22.23 -4.71 23.35
N THR A 133 21.37 -3.82 23.88
CA THR A 133 20.15 -4.20 24.60
C THR A 133 18.88 -4.06 23.75
N SER A 134 19.02 -3.96 22.43
CA SER A 134 17.88 -3.80 21.52
C SER A 134 16.95 -5.01 21.55
N GLU A 135 15.65 -4.75 21.40
CA GLU A 135 14.61 -5.76 21.18
C GLU A 135 13.95 -5.61 19.78
N GLU A 136 14.53 -4.82 18.88
CA GLU A 136 13.92 -4.52 17.58
C GLU A 136 13.96 -5.69 16.58
N PHE A 137 14.81 -6.69 16.84
CA PHE A 137 15.08 -7.81 15.94
C PHE A 137 14.26 -9.07 16.24
N SER A 138 14.31 -10.04 15.32
CA SER A 138 13.89 -11.41 15.59
C SER A 138 15.06 -12.22 16.17
N PHE A 139 14.93 -12.73 17.40
CA PHE A 139 16.00 -13.43 18.12
C PHE A 139 15.81 -14.94 18.11
N LEU A 140 16.89 -15.69 18.03
CA LEU A 140 16.91 -17.15 17.91
C LEU A 140 17.82 -17.81 18.94
N THR A 141 17.55 -19.05 19.30
CA THR A 141 18.51 -19.92 20.01
C THR A 141 18.89 -21.09 19.11
N ILE A 142 20.13 -21.56 19.21
CA ILE A 142 20.63 -22.70 18.45
C ILE A 142 21.27 -23.71 19.38
N ASP A 143 21.24 -24.99 18.99
CA ASP A 143 21.95 -26.06 19.69
C ASP A 143 23.40 -26.23 19.15
N PRO A 144 24.22 -27.11 19.74
CA PRO A 144 25.59 -27.35 19.28
C PRO A 144 25.72 -27.87 17.83
N THR A 145 24.62 -28.33 17.22
CA THR A 145 24.57 -28.78 15.82
C THR A 145 24.10 -27.68 14.86
N SER A 146 24.00 -26.43 15.35
CA SER A 146 23.44 -25.27 14.63
C SER A 146 21.96 -25.38 14.30
N LYS A 147 21.24 -26.34 14.89
CA LYS A 147 19.78 -26.44 14.73
C LYS A 147 19.12 -25.36 15.58
N VAL A 148 18.18 -24.63 14.99
CA VAL A 148 17.42 -23.58 15.68
C VAL A 148 16.41 -24.22 16.62
N THR A 149 16.42 -23.83 17.88
CA THR A 149 15.56 -24.38 18.95
C THR A 149 14.43 -23.44 19.36
N SER A 150 14.57 -22.14 19.13
CA SER A 150 13.53 -21.13 19.37
C SER A 150 13.74 -19.94 18.46
N PHE A 151 12.65 -19.27 18.08
CA PHE A 151 12.69 -18.03 17.31
C PHE A 151 11.54 -17.10 17.73
N LYS A 152 11.86 -15.85 18.08
CA LYS A 152 10.91 -14.87 18.62
C LYS A 152 11.05 -13.52 17.92
N GLU A 153 9.93 -12.98 17.46
CA GLU A 153 9.85 -11.63 16.91
C GLU A 153 9.88 -10.59 18.02
N LYS A 154 10.81 -9.63 17.95
CA LYS A 154 10.92 -8.48 18.85
C LYS A 154 10.90 -8.81 20.33
N HIS A 155 11.53 -9.93 20.68
CA HIS A 155 11.64 -10.39 22.05
C HIS A 155 12.98 -11.11 22.20
N ARG A 156 13.88 -10.53 22.98
CA ARG A 156 15.25 -11.00 23.10
C ARG A 156 15.32 -12.27 23.94
N ILE A 157 15.79 -13.36 23.32
CA ILE A 157 15.99 -14.66 23.98
C ILE A 157 17.46 -15.12 23.97
N SER A 158 18.31 -14.39 23.26
CA SER A 158 19.75 -14.62 23.13
C SER A 158 20.40 -13.36 22.54
N ASP A 159 21.72 -13.38 22.36
CA ASP A 159 22.45 -12.36 21.60
C ASP A 159 22.46 -12.63 20.09
N MET A 160 21.77 -13.67 19.62
CA MET A 160 21.70 -14.05 18.20
C MET A 160 20.40 -13.53 17.61
N PHE A 161 20.50 -12.76 16.54
CA PHE A 161 19.35 -12.21 15.82
C PHE A 161 19.41 -12.57 14.34
N CYS A 162 18.24 -12.71 13.71
CA CYS A 162 18.14 -12.97 12.28
C CYS A 162 18.47 -11.71 11.47
N CYS A 163 19.38 -11.83 10.50
CA CYS A 163 19.87 -10.71 9.70
C CYS A 163 19.10 -10.51 8.37
N GLY A 164 17.85 -10.98 8.29
CA GLY A 164 17.02 -10.79 7.09
C GLY A 164 17.27 -11.81 5.97
N ILE A 165 17.77 -13.00 6.30
CA ILE A 165 17.98 -14.11 5.35
C ILE A 165 17.10 -15.29 5.75
N TYR A 166 16.18 -15.66 4.87
CA TYR A 166 15.16 -16.67 5.13
C TYR A 166 15.16 -17.74 4.03
N GLY A 167 15.74 -18.90 4.30
CA GLY A 167 15.92 -19.98 3.35
C GLY A 167 14.96 -21.15 3.56
N PHE A 168 14.36 -21.62 2.48
CA PHE A 168 13.46 -22.76 2.44
C PHE A 168 13.99 -23.86 1.54
N LYS A 169 13.67 -25.12 1.89
CA LYS A 169 14.04 -26.29 1.07
C LYS A 169 13.46 -26.20 -0.34
N ALA A 170 12.20 -25.76 -0.43
CA ALA A 170 11.47 -25.60 -1.68
C ALA A 170 10.31 -24.61 -1.49
N ILE A 171 9.79 -24.07 -2.59
CA ILE A 171 8.67 -23.12 -2.54
C ILE A 171 7.41 -23.72 -1.88
N ARG A 172 7.16 -25.02 -2.04
CA ARG A 172 6.06 -25.73 -1.38
C ARG A 172 6.12 -25.68 0.15
N GLN A 173 7.32 -25.77 0.72
CA GLN A 173 7.51 -25.71 2.17
C GLN A 173 7.11 -24.31 2.66
N PHE A 174 7.64 -23.27 2.02
CA PHE A 174 7.25 -21.89 2.32
C PHE A 174 5.73 -21.66 2.20
N ARG A 175 5.12 -22.05 1.08
CA ARG A 175 3.68 -21.85 0.83
C ARG A 175 2.79 -22.55 1.85
N SER A 176 3.14 -23.78 2.25
CA SER A 176 2.37 -24.55 3.25
C SER A 176 2.27 -23.78 4.57
N PHE A 177 3.41 -23.37 5.14
CA PHE A 177 3.43 -22.62 6.40
C PHE A 177 2.86 -21.22 6.25
N ALA A 178 3.15 -20.51 5.16
CA ALA A 178 2.63 -19.18 4.88
C ALA A 178 1.08 -19.18 4.83
N THR A 179 0.47 -20.15 4.16
CA THR A 179 -0.99 -20.26 4.02
C THR A 179 -1.66 -20.38 5.39
N ASN A 180 -1.12 -21.23 6.27
CA ASN A 180 -1.67 -21.45 7.60
C ASN A 180 -1.61 -20.18 8.46
N ILE A 181 -0.48 -19.45 8.42
CA ILE A 181 -0.28 -18.23 9.20
C ILE A 181 -1.14 -17.09 8.67
N LEU A 182 -1.16 -16.87 7.36
CA LEU A 182 -1.91 -15.77 6.72
C LEU A 182 -3.43 -15.95 6.83
N SER A 183 -3.89 -17.20 6.94
CA SER A 183 -5.30 -17.53 7.18
C SER A 183 -5.71 -17.43 8.66
N GLY A 184 -4.75 -17.42 9.59
CA GLY A 184 -5.00 -17.36 11.03
C GLY A 184 -5.26 -15.96 11.61
N PRO A 185 -5.47 -15.86 12.93
CA PRO A 185 -5.69 -14.60 13.63
C PRO A 185 -4.50 -13.68 13.52
N ALA A 186 -4.71 -12.53 12.88
CA ALA A 186 -3.74 -11.45 12.87
C ALA A 186 -3.70 -10.81 14.27
N LYS A 187 -2.82 -11.31 15.14
CA LYS A 187 -2.45 -10.60 16.37
C LYS A 187 -1.42 -9.50 16.08
N ASN A 188 -0.50 -9.77 15.15
CA ASN A 188 0.58 -8.90 14.72
C ASN A 188 0.72 -8.91 13.18
N ALA A 189 1.49 -7.98 12.62
CA ALA A 189 1.85 -8.01 11.21
C ALA A 189 2.48 -9.38 10.84
N PRO A 190 2.17 -9.93 9.64
CA PRO A 190 2.71 -11.22 9.22
C PRO A 190 4.19 -11.06 8.88
N TYR A 191 5.06 -11.43 9.83
CA TYR A 191 6.51 -11.43 9.70
C TYR A 191 7.03 -12.81 9.23
N MET A 192 8.18 -12.83 8.57
CA MET A 192 8.85 -14.09 8.17
C MET A 192 9.20 -14.94 9.39
N SER A 193 9.44 -14.32 10.55
CA SER A 193 9.74 -15.02 11.81
C SER A 193 8.64 -15.96 12.28
N LEU A 194 7.38 -15.64 11.98
CA LEU A 194 6.24 -16.50 12.31
C LEU A 194 6.31 -17.85 11.59
N ILE A 195 6.80 -17.90 10.36
CA ILE A 195 6.99 -19.17 9.64
C ILE A 195 7.98 -20.05 10.39
N PHE A 196 9.16 -19.53 10.68
CA PHE A 196 10.21 -20.35 11.27
C PHE A 196 9.88 -20.78 12.69
N ALA A 197 9.21 -19.93 13.48
CA ALA A 197 8.63 -20.35 14.76
C ALA A 197 7.64 -21.51 14.57
N SER A 198 6.72 -21.40 13.61
CA SER A 198 5.77 -22.46 13.28
C SER A 198 6.44 -23.74 12.79
N MET A 199 7.51 -23.65 12.00
CA MET A 199 8.30 -24.80 11.55
C MET A 199 8.94 -25.54 12.73
N ILE A 200 9.56 -24.79 13.65
CA ILE A 200 10.18 -25.34 14.87
C ILE A 200 9.10 -26.05 15.72
N ASP A 201 7.95 -25.43 15.93
CA ASP A 201 6.83 -26.01 16.69
C ASP A 201 6.27 -27.29 16.04
N ASN A 202 6.39 -27.42 14.71
CA ASN A 202 5.99 -28.62 13.95
C ASN A 202 7.14 -29.63 13.76
N ASN A 203 8.26 -29.48 14.48
CA ASN A 203 9.45 -30.33 14.41
C ASN A 203 10.14 -30.37 13.02
N GLU A 204 9.94 -29.36 12.18
CA GLU A 204 10.71 -29.18 10.94
C GLU A 204 12.13 -28.73 11.26
N ALA A 205 13.11 -29.26 10.52
CA ALA A 205 14.51 -28.92 10.75
C ALA A 205 14.86 -27.55 10.13
N VAL A 206 15.26 -26.62 11.00
CA VAL A 206 15.77 -25.28 10.65
C VAL A 206 17.19 -25.14 11.19
N TYR A 207 18.12 -24.67 10.36
CA TYR A 207 19.51 -24.47 10.75
C TYR A 207 19.94 -23.00 10.64
N GLY A 208 20.71 -22.53 11.62
CA GLY A 208 21.31 -21.20 11.60
C GLY A 208 22.61 -21.19 10.78
N ILE A 209 22.82 -20.13 10.00
CA ILE A 209 24.08 -19.84 9.32
C ILE A 209 24.59 -18.50 9.84
N GLU A 210 25.77 -18.52 10.46
CA GLU A 210 26.37 -17.32 11.06
C GLU A 210 26.92 -16.39 9.98
N PHE A 211 26.56 -15.11 10.07
CA PHE A 211 27.18 -14.01 9.35
C PHE A 211 28.23 -13.39 10.27
N PRO A 212 29.52 -13.60 10.00
CA PRO A 212 30.57 -13.10 10.87
C PRO A 212 30.70 -11.57 10.75
N GLY A 213 30.91 -10.92 11.90
CA GLY A 213 31.14 -9.49 11.98
C GLY A 213 29.87 -8.66 12.17
N GLU A 214 30.02 -7.35 12.05
CA GLU A 214 28.94 -6.38 12.26
C GLU A 214 27.99 -6.36 11.05
N ILE A 215 26.69 -6.51 11.31
CA ILE A 215 25.64 -6.34 10.30
C ILE A 215 25.32 -4.86 10.16
N LYS A 216 25.50 -4.33 8.95
CA LYS A 216 25.23 -2.93 8.63
C LYS A 216 23.82 -2.79 8.09
N ARG A 217 23.00 -1.99 8.76
CA ARG A 217 21.63 -1.67 8.34
C ARG A 217 21.58 -0.30 7.66
N ILE A 218 20.72 -0.18 6.67
CA ILE A 218 20.51 1.02 5.86
C ILE A 218 19.02 1.33 5.65
N GLY A 219 18.16 0.83 6.55
CA GLY A 219 16.71 0.93 6.48
C GLY A 219 16.13 2.23 7.04
N SER A 220 16.92 3.01 7.80
CA SER A 220 16.54 4.33 8.35
C SER A 220 17.69 5.35 8.31
N LEU A 221 17.39 6.65 8.45
CA LEU A 221 18.41 7.70 8.38
C LEU A 221 19.44 7.53 9.49
N ASP A 222 18.98 7.14 10.67
CA ASP A 222 19.84 6.94 11.83
C ASP A 222 20.72 5.69 11.67
N GLU A 223 20.19 4.62 11.07
CA GLU A 223 21.00 3.43 10.70
C GLU A 223 22.05 3.76 9.64
N VAL A 224 21.70 4.56 8.62
CA VAL A 224 22.65 5.03 7.62
C VAL A 224 23.72 5.91 8.26
N ARG A 225 23.35 6.83 9.16
CA ARG A 225 24.30 7.69 9.89
C ARG A 225 25.25 6.89 10.79
N ALA A 226 24.73 5.86 11.47
CA ALA A 226 25.54 4.97 12.29
C ALA A 226 26.54 4.16 11.43
N SER A 227 26.09 3.67 10.27
CA SER A 227 26.87 2.80 9.38
C SER A 227 27.78 3.56 8.41
N TRP A 228 27.56 4.86 8.23
CA TRP A 228 28.16 5.73 7.20
C TRP A 228 29.69 5.67 7.13
N HIS A 229 30.38 5.64 8.28
CA HIS A 229 31.85 5.66 8.35
C HIS A 229 32.49 4.37 7.82
N SER A 230 31.70 3.30 7.74
CA SER A 230 32.16 1.96 7.38
C SER A 230 31.86 1.59 5.92
N ILE A 231 31.15 2.46 5.19
CA ILE A 231 30.88 2.32 3.75
C ILE A 231 31.92 3.20 3.05
N PRO A 232 32.89 2.62 2.31
CA PRO A 232 33.90 3.42 1.63
C PRO A 232 33.19 4.37 0.64
N PRO A 233 33.37 5.70 0.78
CA PRO A 233 32.67 6.65 -0.06
C PRO A 233 33.14 6.46 -1.51
N PRO A 234 32.23 6.27 -2.48
CA PRO A 234 32.63 6.26 -3.88
C PRO A 234 33.18 7.63 -4.26
N ARG A 235 34.10 7.67 -5.23
CA ARG A 235 34.56 8.94 -5.79
C ARG A 235 33.43 9.57 -6.61
N LEU A 236 32.81 10.61 -6.07
CA LEU A 236 31.71 11.33 -6.73
C LEU A 236 32.21 12.42 -7.68
N ARG A 237 31.34 12.79 -8.62
CA ARG A 237 31.45 14.00 -9.45
C ARG A 237 30.34 14.95 -9.03
N VAL A 238 30.68 16.01 -8.32
CA VAL A 238 29.71 16.93 -7.71
C VAL A 238 29.73 18.24 -8.49
N CYS A 239 28.57 18.61 -9.05
CA CYS A 239 28.41 19.82 -9.86
C CYS A 239 27.76 20.93 -9.04
N PHE A 240 28.44 22.05 -8.89
CA PHE A 240 27.94 23.27 -8.24
C PHE A 240 27.58 24.31 -9.30
N ASP A 241 26.49 25.05 -9.08
CA ASP A 241 26.36 26.37 -9.71
C ASP A 241 27.33 27.36 -9.05
N LEU A 242 27.63 28.44 -9.75
CA LEU A 242 28.49 29.50 -9.24
C LEU A 242 27.65 30.59 -8.55
N ASP A 243 26.85 31.31 -9.34
CA ASP A 243 26.09 32.46 -8.87
C ASP A 243 24.93 32.02 -7.98
N ASN A 244 24.80 32.69 -6.83
CA ASN A 244 23.86 32.38 -5.75
C ASN A 244 23.94 30.94 -5.20
N THR A 245 25.09 30.28 -5.37
CA THR A 245 25.38 28.96 -4.80
C THR A 245 26.74 28.95 -4.10
N LEU A 246 27.82 29.29 -4.82
CA LEU A 246 29.16 29.42 -4.24
C LEU A 246 29.51 30.88 -3.95
N VAL A 247 28.97 31.82 -4.73
CA VAL A 247 29.10 33.27 -4.52
C VAL A 247 27.74 33.93 -4.63
N THR A 248 27.55 35.12 -4.03
CA THR A 248 26.29 35.87 -4.16
C THR A 248 26.05 36.32 -5.60
N TYR A 249 24.83 36.78 -5.89
CA TYR A 249 24.63 37.67 -7.03
C TYR A 249 25.51 38.94 -6.88
N PRO A 250 25.87 39.60 -7.99
CA PRO A 250 26.63 40.84 -7.94
C PRO A 250 25.84 41.94 -7.23
N GLN A 251 26.49 42.67 -6.31
CA GLN A 251 25.86 43.78 -5.59
C GLN A 251 25.48 44.93 -6.52
N THR A 252 26.29 45.15 -7.56
CA THR A 252 25.98 46.09 -8.64
C THR A 252 25.60 45.30 -9.89
N ALA A 253 24.44 45.61 -10.47
CA ALA A 253 23.90 44.85 -11.61
C ALA A 253 24.91 44.76 -12.77
N GLY A 254 25.28 43.53 -13.13
CA GLY A 254 26.27 43.24 -14.18
C GLY A 254 27.73 43.30 -13.74
N ASP A 255 28.06 43.86 -12.58
CA ASP A 255 29.44 43.87 -12.08
C ASP A 255 29.73 42.63 -11.24
N TYR A 256 30.20 41.57 -11.91
CA TYR A 256 30.55 40.31 -11.26
C TYR A 256 31.84 40.37 -10.43
N THR A 257 32.54 41.50 -10.35
CA THR A 257 33.63 41.69 -9.38
C THR A 257 33.10 41.97 -7.97
N SER A 258 31.84 42.42 -7.86
CA SER A 258 31.18 42.77 -6.60
C SER A 258 30.49 41.60 -5.88
N VAL A 259 30.71 40.37 -6.34
CA VAL A 259 30.16 39.16 -5.70
C VAL A 259 30.91 38.85 -4.40
N HIS A 260 30.21 38.24 -3.45
CA HIS A 260 30.78 37.84 -2.15
C HIS A 260 30.75 36.32 -1.99
N PRO A 261 31.67 35.71 -1.23
CA PRO A 261 31.68 34.27 -1.02
C PRO A 261 30.48 33.80 -0.17
N ILE A 262 29.88 32.66 -0.53
CA ILE A 262 28.91 31.95 0.31
C ILE A 262 29.67 30.86 1.08
N GLU A 263 30.33 31.26 2.17
CA GLU A 263 31.27 30.41 2.92
C GLU A 263 30.73 29.02 3.31
N PRO A 264 29.47 28.82 3.73
CA PRO A 264 28.95 27.48 4.01
C PRO A 264 29.06 26.52 2.81
N MET A 265 28.75 26.99 1.60
CA MET A 265 28.78 26.19 0.38
C MET A 265 30.19 25.99 -0.16
N ILE A 266 31.05 27.01 -0.03
CA ILE A 266 32.46 26.87 -0.38
C ILE A 266 33.14 25.86 0.55
N ASN A 267 32.83 25.88 1.84
CA ASN A 267 33.37 24.90 2.80
C ASN A 267 32.88 23.47 2.51
N LEU A 268 31.64 23.30 2.04
CA LEU A 268 31.16 22.02 1.53
C LEU A 268 31.98 21.53 0.33
N ALA A 269 32.22 22.39 -0.66
CA ALA A 269 33.04 22.06 -1.83
C ALA A 269 34.48 21.69 -1.44
N ARG A 270 35.08 22.42 -0.49
CA ARG A 270 36.42 22.11 0.09
C ARG A 270 36.43 20.76 0.81
N LYS A 271 35.41 20.48 1.62
CA LYS A 271 35.28 19.19 2.31
C LYS A 271 35.18 18.04 1.29
N MET A 272 34.26 18.13 0.33
CA MET A 272 34.10 17.13 -0.72
C MET A 272 35.38 16.93 -1.54
N LYS A 273 36.12 18.01 -1.83
CA LYS A 273 37.41 17.94 -2.49
C LYS A 273 38.46 17.20 -1.65
N SER A 274 38.52 17.47 -0.35
CA SER A 274 39.43 16.78 0.58
C SER A 274 39.11 15.29 0.75
N GLU A 275 37.84 14.91 0.56
CA GLU A 275 37.37 13.51 0.53
C GLU A 275 37.64 12.81 -0.82
N GLY A 276 38.30 13.49 -1.77
CA GLY A 276 38.75 12.93 -3.05
C GLY A 276 37.74 13.02 -4.20
N HIS A 277 36.59 13.68 -4.01
CA HIS A 277 35.59 13.89 -5.06
C HIS A 277 36.06 14.86 -6.14
N ILE A 278 35.48 14.75 -7.33
CA ILE A 278 35.67 15.69 -8.44
C ILE A 278 34.68 16.82 -8.28
N ILE A 279 35.15 18.06 -8.27
CA ILE A 279 34.32 19.26 -8.14
C ILE A 279 34.18 19.92 -9.51
N ILE A 280 32.95 20.02 -10.00
CA ILE A 280 32.61 20.66 -11.27
C ILE A 280 31.86 21.95 -10.95
N ILE A 281 32.22 23.06 -11.59
CA ILE A 281 31.44 24.30 -11.54
C ILE A 281 30.73 24.46 -12.88
N HIS A 282 29.40 24.50 -12.90
CA HIS A 282 28.61 24.71 -14.11
C HIS A 282 27.80 26.00 -13.97
N THR A 283 28.17 27.03 -14.73
CA THR A 283 27.67 28.39 -14.51
C THR A 283 26.86 28.94 -15.69
N ALA A 284 25.75 29.61 -15.38
CA ALA A 284 24.91 30.35 -16.32
C ALA A 284 25.30 31.83 -16.42
N ARG A 285 26.42 32.22 -15.77
CA ARG A 285 26.89 33.60 -15.69
C ARG A 285 26.95 34.24 -17.07
N ARG A 286 26.27 35.38 -17.23
CA ARG A 286 26.17 36.15 -18.49
C ARG A 286 25.62 35.39 -19.71
N MET A 287 25.07 34.19 -19.57
CA MET A 287 24.52 33.42 -20.70
C MET A 287 23.37 34.14 -21.40
N LYS A 288 22.44 34.74 -20.64
CA LYS A 288 21.35 35.56 -21.18
C LYS A 288 21.87 36.81 -21.91
N THR A 289 22.91 37.46 -21.37
CA THR A 289 23.52 38.66 -21.97
C THR A 289 24.08 38.39 -23.36
N HIS A 290 24.67 37.21 -23.56
CA HIS A 290 25.33 36.85 -24.82
C HIS A 290 24.51 35.89 -25.69
N ALA A 291 23.17 35.90 -25.56
CA ALA A 291 22.26 35.07 -26.35
C ALA A 291 22.68 33.58 -26.40
N HIS A 292 23.12 33.06 -25.25
CA HIS A 292 23.59 31.69 -25.05
C HIS A 292 24.87 31.30 -25.81
N ASN A 293 25.63 32.27 -26.32
CA ASN A 293 26.93 32.02 -26.95
C ASN A 293 28.05 31.90 -25.91
N VAL A 294 28.46 30.65 -25.63
CA VAL A 294 29.51 30.35 -24.63
C VAL A 294 30.84 31.03 -24.95
N GLY A 295 31.24 31.09 -26.23
CA GLY A 295 32.49 31.74 -26.64
C GLY A 295 32.50 33.24 -26.32
N ALA A 296 31.37 33.93 -26.55
CA ALA A 296 31.20 35.33 -26.20
C ALA A 296 31.20 35.56 -24.69
N VAL A 297 30.57 34.66 -23.91
CA VAL A 297 30.61 34.68 -22.43
C VAL A 297 32.04 34.53 -21.92
N CYS A 298 32.78 33.52 -22.40
CA CYS A 298 34.15 33.28 -21.98
C CYS A 298 35.05 34.48 -22.29
N ARG A 299 34.89 35.11 -23.47
CA ARG A 299 35.62 36.32 -23.86
C ARG A 299 35.34 37.50 -22.93
N ASP A 300 34.09 37.66 -22.49
CA ASP A 300 33.63 38.78 -21.67
C ASP A 300 33.97 38.61 -20.18
N ILE A 301 33.54 37.50 -19.58
CA ILE A 301 33.51 37.32 -18.11
C ILE A 301 34.42 36.20 -17.61
N GLY A 302 35.10 35.48 -18.50
CA GLY A 302 35.93 34.33 -18.16
C GLY A 302 37.00 34.69 -17.13
N ARG A 303 37.83 35.70 -17.41
CA ARG A 303 38.92 36.12 -16.51
C ARG A 303 38.42 36.49 -15.12
N ILE A 304 37.42 37.38 -15.04
CA ILE A 304 36.81 37.79 -13.76
C ILE A 304 36.29 36.59 -12.97
N THR A 305 35.73 35.60 -13.66
CA THR A 305 35.22 34.38 -13.02
C THR A 305 36.34 33.52 -12.45
N PHE A 306 37.43 33.31 -13.19
CA PHE A 306 38.61 32.59 -12.69
C PHE A 306 39.28 33.32 -11.52
N ASP A 307 39.47 34.64 -11.63
CA ASP A 307 40.03 35.47 -10.57
C ASP A 307 39.18 35.37 -9.29
N THR A 308 37.85 35.33 -9.43
CA THR A 308 36.91 35.16 -8.31
C THR A 308 37.12 33.81 -7.60
N LEU A 309 37.23 32.72 -8.36
CA LEU A 309 37.44 31.38 -7.80
C LEU A 309 38.77 31.28 -7.07
N GLU A 310 39.83 31.90 -7.61
CA GLU A 310 41.15 31.95 -7.00
C GLU A 310 41.14 32.80 -5.72
N ASN A 311 40.60 34.02 -5.78
CA ASN A 311 40.53 34.94 -4.66
C ASN A 311 39.77 34.35 -3.47
N PHE A 312 38.65 33.66 -3.73
CA PHE A 312 37.85 33.02 -2.69
C PHE A 312 38.30 31.58 -2.38
N LYS A 313 39.38 31.10 -3.00
CA LYS A 313 39.92 29.75 -2.79
C LYS A 313 38.84 28.68 -2.91
N ILE A 314 38.04 28.76 -3.96
CA ILE A 314 36.98 27.82 -4.30
C ILE A 314 37.63 26.67 -5.09
N PRO A 315 37.62 25.43 -4.60
CA PRO A 315 38.23 24.31 -5.30
C PRO A 315 37.35 23.87 -6.48
N TYR A 316 37.98 23.54 -7.60
CA TYR A 316 37.32 22.93 -8.75
C TYR A 316 38.34 22.10 -9.56
N ASP A 317 37.85 21.07 -10.23
CA ASP A 317 38.59 20.27 -11.22
C ASP A 317 38.17 20.64 -12.65
N GLU A 318 36.89 20.97 -12.81
CA GLU A 318 36.27 21.31 -14.09
C GLU A 318 35.43 22.57 -13.90
N ILE A 319 35.46 23.47 -14.89
CA ILE A 319 34.49 24.56 -14.99
C ILE A 319 33.87 24.54 -16.38
N ILE A 320 32.54 24.62 -16.42
CA ILE A 320 31.74 24.57 -17.62
C ILE A 320 30.96 25.89 -17.68
N PHE A 321 31.32 26.73 -18.64
CA PHE A 321 30.47 27.83 -19.07
C PHE A 321 29.43 27.27 -20.05
N GLY A 322 28.21 27.78 -20.00
CA GLY A 322 27.17 27.32 -20.91
C GLY A 322 25.93 26.74 -20.26
N LYS A 323 25.81 26.81 -18.93
CA LYS A 323 24.58 26.36 -18.25
C LYS A 323 23.40 27.14 -18.83
N PRO A 324 22.38 26.47 -19.41
CA PRO A 324 21.20 27.16 -19.94
C PRO A 324 20.57 28.01 -18.84
N TYR A 325 20.29 29.29 -19.11
CA TYR A 325 19.59 30.14 -18.16
C TYR A 325 18.11 29.72 -18.13
N ALA A 326 17.73 28.97 -17.09
CA ALA A 326 16.39 28.42 -16.91
C ALA A 326 15.88 28.70 -15.49
N ASP A 327 14.55 28.81 -15.35
CA ASP A 327 13.88 29.04 -14.06
C ASP A 327 13.82 27.77 -13.20
N ILE A 328 13.79 26.59 -13.83
CA ILE A 328 13.82 25.27 -13.18
C ILE A 328 14.78 24.38 -13.94
N TYR A 329 15.67 23.69 -13.22
CA TYR A 329 16.52 22.63 -13.76
C TYR A 329 15.91 21.29 -13.35
N ILE A 330 15.57 20.46 -14.33
CA ILE A 330 15.10 19.10 -14.12
C ILE A 330 16.24 18.16 -14.54
N ASP A 331 16.80 17.44 -13.58
CA ASP A 331 17.98 16.60 -13.76
C ASP A 331 17.81 15.31 -12.96
N ASP A 332 18.40 14.19 -13.39
CA ASP A 332 18.37 12.96 -12.60
C ASP A 332 19.28 13.06 -11.35
N ARG A 333 20.16 14.08 -11.34
CA ARG A 333 21.13 14.39 -10.28
C ARG A 333 20.94 15.75 -9.61
N ALA A 334 19.97 16.57 -10.02
CA ALA A 334 19.53 17.77 -9.32
C ALA A 334 18.00 17.80 -9.24
N VAL A 335 17.46 18.00 -8.03
CA VAL A 335 16.03 17.90 -7.65
C VAL A 335 15.30 16.80 -8.42
N ASN A 336 15.30 15.61 -7.81
CA ASN A 336 14.73 14.40 -8.38
C ASN A 336 13.31 14.64 -8.95
N PRO A 337 13.05 14.29 -10.24
CA PRO A 337 11.80 14.61 -10.93
C PRO A 337 10.57 13.88 -10.36
N TYR A 338 10.78 12.90 -9.48
CA TYR A 338 9.73 12.17 -8.78
C TYR A 338 9.44 12.74 -7.38
N ILE A 339 10.15 13.80 -6.95
CA ILE A 339 9.81 14.55 -5.75
C ILE A 339 8.56 15.36 -6.04
N GLN A 340 7.46 14.98 -5.40
CA GLN A 340 6.18 15.66 -5.53
C GLN A 340 6.12 16.96 -4.70
N ASP A 341 7.13 17.22 -3.85
CA ASP A 341 7.25 18.41 -3.02
C ASP A 341 8.18 19.47 -3.66
N VAL A 342 7.58 20.35 -4.45
CA VAL A 342 8.23 21.53 -5.06
C VAL A 342 8.21 22.76 -4.14
N SER A 343 7.84 22.62 -2.86
CA SER A 343 7.81 23.75 -1.90
C SER A 343 9.20 24.35 -1.69
N THR A 344 10.24 23.53 -1.80
CA THR A 344 11.65 23.95 -1.79
C THR A 344 12.04 24.81 -3.01
N LEU A 345 11.24 24.82 -4.08
CA LEU A 345 11.36 25.69 -5.26
C LEU A 345 10.51 26.98 -5.15
N GLY A 346 9.94 27.28 -3.98
CA GLY A 346 9.13 28.48 -3.75
C GLY A 346 7.64 28.34 -4.10
N TYR A 347 7.18 27.13 -4.46
CA TYR A 347 5.77 26.85 -4.68
C TYR A 347 5.07 26.48 -3.35
N VAL A 348 4.48 27.48 -2.70
CA VAL A 348 3.72 27.28 -1.46
C VAL A 348 2.35 26.67 -1.80
N ASN A 349 2.16 25.39 -1.44
CA ASN A 349 0.95 24.55 -1.63
C ASN A 349 0.68 23.98 -3.03
N PRO A 350 1.34 22.89 -3.45
CA PRO A 350 0.60 21.77 -3.99
C PRO A 350 0.12 20.92 -2.80
N VAL A 351 -1.18 20.93 -2.52
CA VAL A 351 -1.80 19.82 -1.77
C VAL A 351 -1.64 18.60 -2.67
N ILE A 352 -0.56 17.82 -2.46
CA ILE A 352 -0.32 16.61 -3.24
C ILE A 352 -1.38 15.61 -2.75
N PRO A 353 -2.31 15.18 -3.61
CA PRO A 353 -3.23 14.12 -3.24
C PRO A 353 -2.40 12.86 -3.00
N SER A 354 -2.30 12.40 -1.75
CA SER A 354 -1.80 11.05 -1.51
C SER A 354 -2.85 10.10 -2.07
N ILE A 355 -2.46 9.23 -3.00
CA ILE A 355 -3.35 8.17 -3.46
C ILE A 355 -3.65 7.30 -2.24
N PRO A 356 -4.91 7.14 -1.81
CA PRO A 356 -5.23 6.33 -0.66
C PRO A 356 -4.72 4.91 -0.89
N MET A 357 -3.98 4.37 0.08
CA MET A 357 -3.49 3.00 0.08
C MET A 357 -4.66 2.04 -0.19
N ASN A 358 -4.47 1.15 -1.16
CA ASN A 358 -5.45 0.14 -1.56
C ASN A 358 -6.84 0.70 -1.93
N SER A 359 -6.90 1.93 -2.47
CA SER A 359 -8.17 2.56 -2.85
C SER A 359 -8.90 1.78 -3.93
N LEU A 360 -10.18 1.48 -3.69
CA LEU A 360 -11.10 1.01 -4.73
C LEU A 360 -11.66 2.21 -5.50
N LEU A 361 -12.06 1.98 -6.76
CA LEU A 361 -12.64 3.04 -7.59
C LEU A 361 -14.02 3.47 -7.02
N PRO A 362 -14.26 4.78 -6.85
CA PRO A 362 -15.55 5.29 -6.43
C PRO A 362 -16.64 5.04 -7.50
N ASN A 363 -17.91 5.11 -7.08
CA ASN A 363 -19.04 4.96 -8.00
C ASN A 363 -19.27 6.24 -8.83
N LYS A 364 -20.32 6.25 -9.68
CA LYS A 364 -20.56 7.38 -10.58
C LYS A 364 -20.96 8.71 -9.94
N HIS A 365 -21.30 8.69 -8.67
CA HIS A 365 -21.89 9.83 -7.96
C HIS A 365 -20.96 10.45 -6.92
N ASN A 366 -19.76 9.89 -6.71
CA ASN A 366 -18.81 10.41 -5.73
C ASN A 366 -17.36 10.45 -6.22
N THR A 367 -16.57 11.29 -5.58
CA THR A 367 -15.11 11.34 -5.69
C THR A 367 -14.52 11.31 -4.29
N ILE A 368 -13.35 10.67 -4.15
CA ILE A 368 -12.68 10.46 -2.86
C ILE A 368 -11.26 10.99 -2.98
N THR A 369 -10.86 11.82 -2.02
CA THR A 369 -9.49 12.33 -1.88
C THR A 369 -8.99 12.10 -0.47
N ALA A 370 -7.72 11.72 -0.32
CA ALA A 370 -7.06 11.64 0.98
C ALA A 370 -6.02 12.76 1.12
N THR A 371 -5.95 13.37 2.30
CA THR A 371 -4.95 14.38 2.65
C THR A 371 -4.51 14.16 4.09
N GLY A 372 -3.27 13.72 4.27
CA GLY A 372 -2.77 13.30 5.58
C GLY A 372 -3.62 12.17 6.19
N SER A 373 -4.18 12.41 7.37
CA SER A 373 -5.04 11.47 8.09
C SER A 373 -6.54 11.65 7.81
N ILE A 374 -6.92 12.44 6.81
CA ILE A 374 -8.32 12.77 6.50
C ILE A 374 -8.69 12.25 5.11
N VAL A 375 -9.85 11.60 5.01
CA VAL A 375 -10.53 11.28 3.75
C VAL A 375 -11.68 12.25 3.56
N THR A 376 -11.76 12.82 2.37
CA THR A 376 -12.88 13.66 1.95
C THR A 376 -13.62 12.97 0.82
N LYS A 377 -14.93 12.78 1.01
CA LYS A 377 -15.85 12.26 0.02
C LYS A 377 -16.71 13.41 -0.50
N HIS A 378 -16.67 13.67 -1.79
CA HIS A 378 -17.53 14.63 -2.47
C HIS A 378 -18.60 13.92 -3.27
N GLY A 379 -19.84 14.42 -3.24
CA GLY A 379 -20.96 13.83 -3.97
C GLY A 379 -22.23 14.67 -3.88
N VAL A 380 -23.29 14.18 -4.52
CA VAL A 380 -24.60 14.86 -4.48
C VAL A 380 -25.20 14.75 -3.09
N HIS A 381 -25.59 15.89 -2.50
CA HIS A 381 -26.12 15.98 -1.14
C HIS A 381 -27.28 14.99 -0.88
N SER A 382 -28.19 14.81 -1.84
CA SER A 382 -29.33 13.88 -1.73
C SER A 382 -28.92 12.42 -1.52
N PHE A 383 -27.75 12.01 -2.01
CA PHE A 383 -27.19 10.67 -1.80
C PHE A 383 -26.36 10.55 -0.51
N MET A 384 -25.76 11.66 -0.06
CA MET A 384 -24.88 11.67 1.12
C MET A 384 -25.59 11.92 2.44
N ARG A 385 -26.76 12.56 2.43
CA ARG A 385 -27.51 12.92 3.65
C ARG A 385 -27.76 11.74 4.60
N GLY A 386 -27.97 10.55 4.03
CA GLY A 386 -28.20 9.33 4.81
C GLY A 386 -26.94 8.86 5.53
N GLU A 387 -25.81 8.82 4.83
CA GLU A 387 -24.50 8.49 5.41
C GLU A 387 -24.10 9.48 6.51
N VAL A 388 -24.29 10.79 6.28
CA VAL A 388 -24.04 11.84 7.28
C VAL A 388 -24.92 11.63 8.52
N TYR A 389 -26.23 11.44 8.32
CA TYR A 389 -27.16 11.16 9.42
C TYR A 389 -26.74 9.92 10.21
N TYR A 390 -26.28 8.88 9.51
CA TYR A 390 -25.80 7.65 10.14
C TYR A 390 -24.64 7.94 11.07
N TYR A 391 -23.58 8.61 10.59
CA TYR A 391 -22.42 8.97 11.41
C TYR A 391 -22.81 9.78 12.65
N GLN A 392 -23.72 10.75 12.49
CA GLN A 392 -24.25 11.55 13.60
C GLN A 392 -25.04 10.73 14.62
N SER A 393 -25.64 9.62 14.18
CA SER A 393 -26.48 8.74 15.01
C SER A 393 -25.68 7.63 15.70
N ILE A 394 -24.39 7.45 15.37
CA ILE A 394 -23.55 6.44 16.05
C ILE A 394 -23.36 6.86 17.52
N PRO A 395 -23.74 6.02 18.48
CA PRO A 395 -23.55 6.31 19.90
C PRO A 395 -22.06 6.37 20.25
N LYS A 396 -21.63 7.52 20.81
CA LYS A 396 -20.24 7.71 21.25
C LYS A 396 -19.87 6.69 22.35
N ASN A 397 -18.64 6.20 22.32
CA ASN A 397 -18.09 5.25 23.29
C ASN A 397 -18.90 3.94 23.43
N SER A 398 -19.52 3.49 22.34
CA SER A 398 -20.22 2.21 22.28
C SER A 398 -19.35 1.11 21.66
N ASN A 399 -19.67 -0.15 21.95
CA ASN A 399 -19.06 -1.32 21.33
C ASN A 399 -19.18 -1.34 19.79
N ILE A 400 -20.22 -0.74 19.21
CA ILE A 400 -20.37 -0.63 17.76
C ILE A 400 -19.52 0.51 17.17
N SER A 401 -19.28 1.59 17.93
CA SER A 401 -18.54 2.76 17.43
C SER A 401 -17.11 2.43 17.00
N THR A 402 -16.51 1.39 17.59
CA THR A 402 -15.16 0.91 17.24
C THR A 402 -15.07 0.31 15.84
N TYR A 403 -16.19 -0.05 15.21
CA TYR A 403 -16.23 -0.57 13.84
C TYR A 403 -16.38 0.52 12.79
N PHE A 404 -16.72 1.75 13.17
CA PHE A 404 -16.87 2.85 12.22
C PHE A 404 -15.62 3.71 12.18
N THR A 405 -15.45 4.46 11.09
CA THR A 405 -14.40 5.47 10.98
C THR A 405 -14.75 6.71 11.77
N ASP A 406 -13.77 7.38 12.37
CA ASP A 406 -14.00 8.62 13.11
C ASP A 406 -14.60 9.69 12.17
N PHE A 407 -15.81 10.14 12.50
CA PHE A 407 -16.49 11.24 11.82
C PHE A 407 -15.85 12.56 12.24
N ILE A 408 -15.38 13.34 11.26
CA ILE A 408 -14.74 14.63 11.53
C ILE A 408 -15.79 15.74 11.41
N ASP A 409 -16.33 15.94 10.22
CA ASP A 409 -17.40 16.89 9.94
C ASP A 409 -18.03 16.66 8.55
N TYR A 410 -18.96 17.54 8.20
CA TYR A 410 -19.61 17.57 6.90
C TYR A 410 -19.98 19.01 6.49
N THR A 411 -20.03 19.23 5.18
CA THR A 411 -20.68 20.40 4.56
C THR A 411 -21.56 19.90 3.42
N GLU A 412 -22.33 20.78 2.77
CA GLU A 412 -23.20 20.37 1.66
C GLU A 412 -22.37 19.71 0.53
N GLY A 413 -22.67 18.43 0.24
CA GLY A 413 -21.97 17.64 -0.76
C GLY A 413 -20.56 17.18 -0.37
N CYS A 414 -20.18 17.27 0.91
CA CYS A 414 -18.85 16.90 1.40
C CYS A 414 -18.91 16.24 2.78
N LEU A 415 -18.30 15.06 2.92
CA LEU A 415 -18.16 14.31 4.18
C LEU A 415 -16.68 14.07 4.45
N ARG A 416 -16.23 14.39 5.67
CA ARG A 416 -14.86 14.14 6.11
C ARG A 416 -14.81 13.11 7.24
N THR A 417 -13.98 12.10 7.05
CA THR A 417 -13.72 11.05 8.04
C THR A 417 -12.22 10.83 8.19
N LYS A 418 -11.83 10.18 9.27
CA LYS A 418 -10.44 9.76 9.46
C LYS A 418 -10.07 8.67 8.46
N TYR A 419 -8.88 8.80 7.89
CA TYR A 419 -8.33 7.82 6.97
C TYR A 419 -7.98 6.52 7.71
N VAL A 420 -8.55 5.41 7.23
CA VAL A 420 -8.20 4.06 7.69
C VAL A 420 -7.10 3.49 6.83
N VAL A 421 -5.94 3.26 7.44
CA VAL A 421 -4.81 2.61 6.81
C VAL A 421 -5.03 1.10 6.89
N GLY A 422 -5.50 0.50 5.81
CA GLY A 422 -5.85 -0.92 5.79
C GLY A 422 -6.06 -1.52 4.40
N VAL A 423 -6.62 -2.72 4.36
CA VAL A 423 -6.94 -3.45 3.13
C VAL A 423 -8.46 -3.70 3.04
N PRO A 424 -9.12 -3.36 1.92
CA PRO A 424 -10.51 -3.73 1.73
C PRO A 424 -10.69 -5.26 1.79
N LEU A 425 -11.74 -5.74 2.45
CA LEU A 425 -12.01 -7.18 2.54
C LEU A 425 -12.23 -7.80 1.17
N TYR A 426 -12.71 -7.04 0.20
CA TYR A 426 -12.81 -7.48 -1.20
C TYR A 426 -11.44 -7.90 -1.75
N THR A 427 -10.39 -7.13 -1.43
CA THR A 427 -9.01 -7.45 -1.86
C THR A 427 -8.53 -8.75 -1.22
N LEU A 428 -8.82 -8.96 0.07
CA LEU A 428 -8.49 -10.23 0.73
C LEU A 428 -9.29 -11.41 0.13
N TYR A 429 -10.57 -11.19 -0.19
CA TYR A 429 -11.43 -12.20 -0.79
C TYR A 429 -10.90 -12.62 -2.18
N LYS A 430 -10.66 -11.67 -3.09
CA LYS A 430 -10.22 -12.00 -4.47
C LYS A 430 -8.88 -12.73 -4.50
N GLU A 431 -8.00 -12.42 -3.55
CA GLU A 431 -6.68 -13.05 -3.42
C GLU A 431 -6.71 -14.38 -2.65
N GLY A 432 -7.90 -14.83 -2.21
CA GLY A 432 -8.09 -16.08 -1.48
C GLY A 432 -7.61 -16.06 -0.03
N LEU A 433 -7.42 -14.87 0.56
CA LEU A 433 -6.87 -14.64 1.89
C LEU A 433 -7.93 -14.28 2.96
N LEU A 434 -9.20 -14.18 2.57
CA LEU A 434 -10.31 -14.08 3.52
C LEU A 434 -10.46 -15.40 4.27
N SER A 435 -10.40 -15.36 5.61
CA SER A 435 -10.42 -16.55 6.46
C SER A 435 -11.70 -16.69 7.26
N ASN A 436 -11.98 -17.90 7.76
CA ASN A 436 -13.16 -18.20 8.59
C ASN A 436 -13.26 -17.31 9.83
N GLU A 437 -12.13 -16.93 10.43
CA GLU A 437 -12.13 -15.99 11.56
C GLU A 437 -12.57 -14.59 11.14
N ARG A 438 -12.16 -14.09 9.97
CA ARG A 438 -12.63 -12.79 9.47
C ARG A 438 -14.13 -12.83 9.23
N ILE A 439 -14.64 -13.94 8.70
CA ILE A 439 -16.08 -14.16 8.55
C ILE A 439 -16.76 -14.15 9.93
N TYR A 440 -16.19 -14.82 10.92
CA TYR A 440 -16.69 -14.79 12.30
C TYR A 440 -16.74 -13.36 12.87
N LYS A 441 -15.68 -12.54 12.69
CA LYS A 441 -15.66 -11.12 13.08
C LYS A 441 -16.74 -10.28 12.39
N ILE A 442 -17.04 -10.57 11.11
CA ILE A 442 -18.15 -9.91 10.40
C ILE A 442 -19.48 -10.25 11.09
N PHE A 443 -19.70 -11.52 11.43
CA PHE A 443 -20.92 -11.93 12.13
C PHE A 443 -21.01 -11.36 13.55
N ASP A 444 -19.91 -11.31 14.31
CA ASP A 444 -19.87 -10.63 15.61
C ASP A 444 -20.28 -9.16 15.49
N PHE A 445 -19.77 -8.45 14.47
CA PHE A 445 -20.18 -7.08 14.19
C PHE A 445 -21.67 -6.97 13.87
N ILE A 446 -22.19 -7.85 13.01
CA ILE A 446 -23.61 -7.85 12.65
C ILE A 446 -24.49 -8.12 13.88
N ASP A 447 -24.12 -9.09 14.72
CA ASP A 447 -24.85 -9.40 15.94
C ASP A 447 -24.84 -8.21 16.92
N LEU A 448 -23.70 -7.52 17.06
CA LEU A 448 -23.60 -6.30 17.87
C LEU A 448 -24.48 -5.17 17.32
N LEU A 449 -24.54 -5.02 16.00
CA LEU A 449 -25.31 -4.00 15.31
C LEU A 449 -26.82 -4.26 15.42
N HIS A 450 -27.27 -5.45 15.03
CA HIS A 450 -28.69 -5.81 14.94
C HIS A 450 -29.34 -6.00 16.31
N ASN A 451 -28.60 -6.47 17.32
CA ASN A 451 -29.13 -6.63 18.68
C ASN A 451 -29.17 -5.32 19.48
N ARG A 452 -28.63 -4.23 18.92
CA ARG A 452 -28.72 -2.93 19.56
C ARG A 452 -30.17 -2.49 19.65
N ARG A 453 -30.57 -1.98 20.81
CA ARG A 453 -31.92 -1.48 21.07
C ARG A 453 -31.90 0.03 21.16
N ASP A 454 -32.48 0.67 20.16
CA ASP A 454 -32.71 2.11 20.06
C ASP A 454 -34.08 2.35 19.39
N LYS A 455 -34.49 3.62 19.24
CA LYS A 455 -35.80 3.98 18.69
C LYS A 455 -35.96 3.46 17.25
N ILE A 456 -37.07 2.78 16.99
CA ILE A 456 -37.51 2.42 15.63
C ILE A 456 -38.54 3.45 15.16
N ASN A 457 -38.30 4.10 14.02
CA ASN A 457 -39.12 5.17 13.45
C ASN A 457 -39.66 4.87 12.04
N ILE A 458 -39.46 3.65 11.54
CA ILE A 458 -40.01 3.15 10.27
C ILE A 458 -41.01 2.04 10.51
N THR A 459 -41.93 1.86 9.56
CA THR A 459 -42.93 0.79 9.57
C THR A 459 -42.63 -0.27 8.51
N MET A 460 -43.34 -1.39 8.58
CA MET A 460 -43.30 -2.42 7.53
C MET A 460 -43.66 -1.87 6.15
N ASP A 461 -44.57 -0.90 6.07
CA ASP A 461 -44.90 -0.24 4.79
C ASP A 461 -43.73 0.58 4.23
N ASN A 462 -42.95 1.24 5.10
CA ASN A 462 -41.72 1.92 4.65
C ASN A 462 -40.72 0.90 4.08
N VAL A 463 -40.55 -0.26 4.74
CA VAL A 463 -39.67 -1.34 4.25
C VAL A 463 -40.15 -1.85 2.89
N ARG A 464 -41.46 -2.12 2.74
CA ARG A 464 -42.06 -2.57 1.48
C ARG A 464 -41.80 -1.59 0.34
N ARG A 465 -42.04 -0.29 0.53
CA ARG A 465 -41.77 0.74 -0.49
C ARG A 465 -40.29 0.87 -0.82
N ASN A 466 -39.42 0.75 0.19
CA ASN A 466 -37.97 0.80 0.00
C ASN A 466 -37.43 -0.37 -0.86
N TYR A 467 -38.10 -1.52 -0.88
CA TYR A 467 -37.79 -2.62 -1.80
C TYR A 467 -38.52 -2.49 -3.13
N ILE A 468 -39.85 -2.53 -3.11
CA ILE A 468 -40.71 -2.71 -4.29
C ILE A 468 -40.77 -1.45 -5.14
N ASP A 469 -41.21 -0.33 -4.57
CA ASP A 469 -41.44 0.91 -5.32
C ASP A 469 -40.12 1.48 -5.83
N LYS A 470 -39.08 1.40 -5.01
CA LYS A 470 -37.71 1.78 -5.39
C LYS A 470 -37.20 0.98 -6.59
N LEU A 471 -37.44 -0.33 -6.62
CA LEU A 471 -37.02 -1.17 -7.74
C LEU A 471 -37.83 -0.88 -8.99
N LYS A 472 -39.16 -0.72 -8.86
CA LYS A 472 -40.04 -0.32 -9.96
C LYS A 472 -39.61 0.99 -10.59
N LEU A 473 -39.31 2.00 -9.78
CA LEU A 473 -38.85 3.32 -10.23
C LEU A 473 -37.53 3.23 -11.01
N ARG A 474 -36.58 2.40 -10.57
CA ARG A 474 -35.27 2.25 -11.25
C ARG A 474 -35.40 1.69 -12.67
N PHE A 475 -36.26 0.70 -12.86
CA PHE A 475 -36.49 0.08 -14.17
C PHE A 475 -37.24 0.98 -15.17
N GLN A 476 -37.80 2.11 -14.72
CA GLN A 476 -38.33 3.11 -15.64
C GLN A 476 -37.23 3.78 -16.46
N ASN A 477 -35.98 3.78 -15.99
CA ASN A 477 -34.84 4.26 -16.75
C ASN A 477 -34.27 3.16 -17.66
N THR A 478 -34.65 3.17 -18.94
CA THR A 478 -34.21 2.18 -19.92
C THR A 478 -32.71 2.24 -20.25
N GLU A 479 -32.04 3.37 -20.02
CA GLU A 479 -30.57 3.47 -20.18
C GLU A 479 -29.81 2.69 -19.09
N ASP A 480 -30.42 2.55 -17.91
CA ASP A 480 -29.84 1.76 -16.82
C ASP A 480 -30.12 0.27 -16.97
N TYR A 481 -31.15 -0.10 -17.73
CA TYR A 481 -31.59 -1.47 -17.97
C TYR A 481 -31.81 -1.75 -19.47
N PRO A 482 -30.77 -1.67 -20.34
CA PRO A 482 -30.92 -1.78 -21.79
C PRO A 482 -31.05 -3.24 -22.30
N PHE A 483 -31.58 -4.16 -21.48
CA PHE A 483 -31.59 -5.60 -21.76
C PHE A 483 -32.98 -6.08 -22.19
N GLU A 484 -33.04 -6.92 -23.21
CA GLU A 484 -34.31 -7.41 -23.78
C GLU A 484 -35.18 -8.15 -22.75
N ASN A 485 -34.56 -8.92 -21.86
CA ASN A 485 -35.25 -9.66 -20.80
C ASN A 485 -35.45 -8.85 -19.50
N ALA A 486 -35.13 -7.54 -19.48
CA ALA A 486 -35.18 -6.72 -18.26
C ALA A 486 -36.53 -6.78 -17.53
N HIS A 487 -37.64 -6.65 -18.27
CA HIS A 487 -38.97 -6.72 -17.69
C HIS A 487 -39.26 -8.09 -17.05
N GLN A 488 -38.91 -9.19 -17.74
CA GLN A 488 -39.11 -10.54 -17.21
C GLN A 488 -38.32 -10.78 -15.92
N VAL A 489 -37.05 -10.39 -15.90
CA VAL A 489 -36.17 -10.52 -14.73
C VAL A 489 -36.68 -9.66 -13.57
N GLN A 490 -37.21 -8.46 -13.86
CA GLN A 490 -37.84 -7.61 -12.86
C GLN A 490 -39.08 -8.27 -12.25
N THR A 491 -39.98 -8.84 -13.06
CA THR A 491 -41.18 -9.52 -12.58
C THR A 491 -40.82 -10.67 -11.65
N GLN A 492 -39.89 -11.54 -12.06
CA GLN A 492 -39.40 -12.64 -11.23
C GLN A 492 -38.84 -12.16 -9.88
N CYS A 493 -38.06 -11.07 -9.90
CA CYS A 493 -37.51 -10.48 -8.68
C CYS A 493 -38.60 -9.93 -7.75
N LEU A 494 -39.61 -9.25 -8.31
CA LEU A 494 -40.72 -8.69 -7.55
C LEU A 494 -41.61 -9.77 -6.92
N GLU A 495 -41.91 -10.85 -7.63
CA GLU A 495 -42.71 -11.97 -7.09
C GLU A 495 -42.05 -12.62 -5.86
N GLY A 496 -40.72 -12.83 -5.92
CA GLY A 496 -39.96 -13.34 -4.78
C GLY A 496 -39.90 -12.37 -3.60
N LEU A 497 -39.73 -11.07 -3.87
CA LEU A 497 -39.76 -10.03 -2.83
C LEU A 497 -41.15 -9.90 -2.19
N GLU A 498 -42.22 -9.91 -2.98
CA GLU A 498 -43.59 -9.84 -2.46
C GLU A 498 -43.87 -11.02 -1.54
N THR A 499 -43.46 -12.23 -1.91
CA THR A 499 -43.56 -13.43 -1.07
C THR A 499 -42.84 -13.26 0.26
N TYR A 500 -41.62 -12.73 0.25
CA TYR A 500 -40.87 -12.44 1.48
C TYR A 500 -41.59 -11.40 2.37
N LEU A 501 -42.11 -10.34 1.77
CA LEU A 501 -42.76 -9.22 2.45
C LEU A 501 -44.21 -9.51 2.90
N LEU A 502 -44.74 -10.72 2.66
CA LEU A 502 -46.01 -11.19 3.23
C LEU A 502 -45.89 -11.50 4.73
N ASN A 503 -44.69 -11.89 5.19
CA ASN A 503 -44.42 -12.18 6.60
C ASN A 503 -43.86 -10.95 7.31
N ASP A 504 -43.93 -10.94 8.66
CA ASP A 504 -43.29 -9.90 9.46
C ASP A 504 -41.77 -9.91 9.25
N VAL A 505 -41.25 -8.76 8.81
CA VAL A 505 -39.82 -8.54 8.65
C VAL A 505 -39.21 -8.13 9.98
N ASN A 506 -37.99 -8.62 10.26
CA ASN A 506 -37.26 -8.23 11.44
C ASN A 506 -36.66 -6.83 11.28
N ILE A 507 -37.42 -5.81 11.69
CA ILE A 507 -36.98 -4.42 11.70
C ILE A 507 -36.20 -4.15 12.98
N VAL A 508 -34.92 -3.81 12.85
CA VAL A 508 -34.02 -3.49 13.98
C VAL A 508 -33.65 -2.01 14.01
N SER A 509 -33.09 -1.57 15.13
CA SER A 509 -32.74 -0.17 15.33
C SER A 509 -31.50 0.29 14.54
N PHE A 510 -30.60 -0.63 14.22
CA PHE A 510 -29.40 -0.38 13.43
C PHE A 510 -29.20 -1.49 12.38
N ILE A 511 -29.13 -1.09 11.11
CA ILE A 511 -28.53 -1.86 10.00
C ILE A 511 -27.48 -0.99 9.33
N HIS A 512 -26.51 -1.54 8.61
CA HIS A 512 -25.57 -0.73 7.82
C HIS A 512 -26.22 -0.26 6.50
N GLY A 513 -27.02 -1.12 5.88
CA GLY A 513 -27.76 -0.88 4.63
C GLY A 513 -26.92 -0.93 3.35
N ASP A 514 -25.61 -1.16 3.45
CA ASP A 514 -24.72 -1.42 2.32
C ASP A 514 -23.50 -2.23 2.77
N LEU A 515 -23.78 -3.33 3.47
CA LEU A 515 -22.76 -4.14 4.14
C LEU A 515 -22.17 -5.18 3.17
N TRP A 516 -21.19 -4.80 2.38
CA TRP A 516 -20.51 -5.66 1.41
C TRP A 516 -18.99 -5.49 1.49
N PHE A 517 -18.21 -6.43 0.95
CA PHE A 517 -16.76 -6.49 1.16
C PHE A 517 -16.00 -5.23 0.73
N SER A 518 -16.48 -4.53 -0.30
CA SER A 518 -15.89 -3.25 -0.75
C SER A 518 -16.07 -2.10 0.25
N ASN A 519 -17.04 -2.19 1.17
CA ASN A 519 -17.30 -1.22 2.23
C ASN A 519 -16.69 -1.62 3.60
N MET A 520 -15.85 -2.65 3.61
CA MET A 520 -15.18 -3.17 4.81
C MET A 520 -13.66 -3.10 4.64
N ILE A 521 -12.96 -2.56 5.61
CA ILE A 521 -11.50 -2.40 5.60
C ILE A 521 -10.91 -3.07 6.84
N GLU A 522 -9.98 -4.02 6.66
CA GLU A 522 -9.16 -4.53 7.77
C GLU A 522 -8.05 -3.52 8.08
N GLU A 523 -8.15 -2.83 9.21
CA GLU A 523 -7.18 -1.82 9.65
C GLU A 523 -5.90 -2.50 10.14
N TYR A 524 -4.74 -2.07 9.63
CA TYR A 524 -3.46 -2.73 9.93
C TYR A 524 -3.00 -2.57 11.38
N SER A 525 -3.29 -1.43 12.02
CA SER A 525 -2.82 -1.16 13.38
C SER A 525 -3.54 -1.98 14.44
N THR A 526 -4.82 -2.28 14.22
CA THR A 526 -5.67 -2.93 15.23
C THR A 526 -6.16 -4.31 14.82
N ASN A 527 -5.99 -4.71 13.55
CA ASN A 527 -6.59 -5.91 12.97
C ASN A 527 -8.12 -5.98 13.18
N THR A 528 -8.77 -4.82 13.24
CA THR A 528 -10.23 -4.68 13.32
C THR A 528 -10.82 -4.35 11.96
N ILE A 529 -12.07 -4.76 11.75
CA ILE A 529 -12.82 -4.42 10.55
C ILE A 529 -13.45 -3.04 10.77
N LYS A 530 -13.15 -2.10 9.88
CA LYS A 530 -13.80 -0.80 9.79
C LYS A 530 -14.82 -0.82 8.65
N VAL A 531 -16.02 -0.33 8.90
CA VAL A 531 -17.09 -0.22 7.90
C VAL A 531 -17.35 1.25 7.53
N ILE A 532 -17.71 1.48 6.26
CA ILE A 532 -17.92 2.79 5.64
C ILE A 532 -19.12 2.76 4.68
N ASP A 533 -19.59 3.94 4.25
CA ASP A 533 -20.66 4.07 3.24
C ASP A 533 -22.02 3.46 3.66
N MET A 534 -22.38 3.68 4.93
CA MET A 534 -23.70 3.33 5.47
C MET A 534 -24.82 4.11 4.77
N LYS A 535 -25.98 3.49 4.57
CA LYS A 535 -27.08 4.14 3.81
C LYS A 535 -27.82 5.20 4.61
N GLY A 536 -28.18 4.91 5.86
CA GLY A 536 -28.88 5.84 6.76
C GLY A 536 -30.21 6.42 6.23
N VAL A 537 -30.86 5.72 5.29
CA VAL A 537 -32.14 6.14 4.72
C VAL A 537 -32.97 4.94 4.30
N VAL A 538 -34.26 4.96 4.65
CA VAL A 538 -35.27 3.97 4.22
C VAL A 538 -36.51 4.73 3.77
N ASP A 539 -36.97 4.52 2.54
CA ASP A 539 -38.18 5.18 2.00
C ASP A 539 -38.12 6.72 2.15
N GLY A 540 -36.94 7.29 1.90
CA GLY A 540 -36.70 8.74 2.02
C GLY A 540 -36.55 9.28 3.45
N ILE A 541 -36.85 8.47 4.47
CA ILE A 541 -36.73 8.79 5.90
C ILE A 541 -35.29 8.57 6.35
N LEU A 542 -34.68 9.59 6.97
CA LEU A 542 -33.37 9.46 7.61
C LEU A 542 -33.50 8.58 8.86
N THR A 543 -32.81 7.44 8.86
CA THR A 543 -32.90 6.45 9.94
C THR A 543 -31.71 5.50 9.90
N THR A 544 -31.34 4.94 11.04
CA THR A 544 -30.42 3.80 11.15
C THR A 544 -31.17 2.47 11.10
N ASN A 545 -32.50 2.49 11.17
CA ASN A 545 -33.33 1.29 11.23
C ASN A 545 -33.42 0.58 9.88
N GLY A 546 -33.78 -0.70 9.92
CA GLY A 546 -34.10 -1.42 8.71
C GLY A 546 -34.26 -2.92 8.92
N ASP A 547 -34.52 -3.60 7.81
CA ASP A 547 -34.59 -5.05 7.71
C ASP A 547 -33.20 -5.69 7.87
N THR A 548 -33.04 -6.64 8.79
CA THR A 548 -31.78 -7.35 8.98
C THR A 548 -31.32 -8.12 7.74
N LEU A 549 -32.23 -8.67 6.92
CA LEU A 549 -31.87 -9.37 5.68
C LEU A 549 -31.26 -8.45 4.65
N TYR A 550 -31.42 -7.12 4.76
CA TYR A 550 -30.77 -6.18 3.87
C TYR A 550 -29.24 -6.27 4.01
N ASP A 551 -28.72 -6.29 5.25
CA ASP A 551 -27.28 -6.41 5.53
C ASP A 551 -26.76 -7.80 5.15
N TYR A 552 -27.45 -8.87 5.56
CA TYR A 552 -27.07 -10.23 5.16
C TYR A 552 -27.10 -10.39 3.65
N GLY A 553 -28.06 -9.77 2.97
CA GLY A 553 -28.21 -9.86 1.52
C GLY A 553 -27.08 -9.16 0.77
N LYS A 554 -26.65 -7.99 1.26
CA LYS A 554 -25.44 -7.28 0.79
C LYS A 554 -24.15 -8.07 1.04
N LEU A 555 -24.10 -8.82 2.14
CA LEU A 555 -22.95 -9.66 2.41
C LEU A 555 -22.96 -10.91 1.52
N TYR A 556 -24.13 -11.52 1.33
CA TYR A 556 -24.32 -12.71 0.49
C TYR A 556 -23.90 -12.47 -0.96
N GLN A 557 -24.23 -11.32 -1.56
CA GLN A 557 -23.72 -10.98 -2.91
C GLN A 557 -22.19 -11.00 -2.99
N SER A 558 -21.49 -10.60 -1.91
CA SER A 558 -20.02 -10.58 -1.88
C SER A 558 -19.47 -12.00 -1.90
N PHE A 559 -20.04 -12.91 -1.11
CA PHE A 559 -19.68 -14.34 -1.11
C PHE A 559 -20.05 -15.04 -2.42
N LEU A 560 -21.13 -14.64 -3.09
CA LEU A 560 -21.47 -15.11 -4.44
C LEU A 560 -20.49 -14.61 -5.52
N GLY A 561 -19.61 -13.65 -5.19
CA GLY A 561 -18.56 -13.14 -6.06
C GLY A 561 -18.94 -11.86 -6.83
N TYR A 562 -19.98 -11.14 -6.43
CA TYR A 562 -20.43 -9.92 -7.10
C TYR A 562 -19.30 -8.88 -7.25
N ASP A 563 -18.48 -8.66 -6.20
CA ASP A 563 -17.37 -7.72 -6.26
C ASP A 563 -16.35 -8.09 -7.36
N CYS A 564 -16.06 -9.38 -7.58
CA CYS A 564 -15.19 -9.83 -8.67
C CYS A 564 -15.82 -9.55 -10.04
N VAL A 565 -17.11 -9.82 -10.20
CA VAL A 565 -17.86 -9.54 -11.44
C VAL A 565 -17.83 -8.05 -11.77
N LEU A 566 -18.02 -7.19 -10.77
CA LEU A 566 -18.00 -5.74 -10.94
C LEU A 566 -16.64 -5.27 -11.47
N ASN A 567 -15.54 -5.83 -10.95
CA ASN A 567 -14.17 -5.44 -11.30
C ASN A 567 -13.55 -6.24 -12.45
N ASN A 568 -14.29 -7.17 -13.08
CA ASN A 568 -13.79 -8.07 -14.13
C ASN A 568 -12.61 -8.96 -13.68
N GLU A 569 -12.71 -9.48 -12.46
CA GLU A 569 -11.68 -10.28 -11.81
C GLU A 569 -12.13 -11.75 -11.69
N GLU A 570 -11.18 -12.68 -11.66
CA GLU A 570 -11.48 -14.09 -11.43
C GLU A 570 -11.99 -14.35 -10.00
N PHE A 571 -12.74 -15.44 -9.83
CA PHE A 571 -13.17 -15.88 -8.50
C PHE A 571 -12.01 -16.56 -7.76
N PRO A 572 -11.88 -16.34 -6.44
CA PRO A 572 -10.87 -17.03 -5.66
C PRO A 572 -11.16 -18.53 -5.61
N LYS A 573 -10.11 -19.36 -5.66
CA LYS A 573 -10.23 -20.83 -5.67
C LYS A 573 -11.01 -21.40 -4.48
N ASN A 574 -10.99 -20.71 -3.34
CA ASN A 574 -11.69 -21.10 -2.11
C ASN A 574 -13.09 -20.47 -1.97
N LYS A 575 -13.63 -19.83 -3.02
CA LYS A 575 -14.96 -19.18 -3.00
C LYS A 575 -16.05 -20.06 -2.41
N ASP A 576 -16.21 -21.29 -2.92
CA ASP A 576 -17.32 -22.16 -2.52
C ASP A 576 -17.20 -22.62 -1.06
N ALA A 577 -15.97 -22.82 -0.57
CA ALA A 577 -15.71 -23.11 0.83
C ALA A 577 -16.09 -21.95 1.75
N LEU A 578 -15.75 -20.70 1.36
CA LEU A 578 -16.12 -19.49 2.09
C LEU A 578 -17.63 -19.27 2.09
N LEU A 579 -18.29 -19.51 0.96
CA LEU A 579 -19.75 -19.44 0.83
C LEU A 579 -20.43 -20.49 1.73
N GLY A 580 -19.92 -21.72 1.77
CA GLY A 580 -20.41 -22.77 2.65
C GLY A 580 -20.32 -22.38 4.13
N TYR A 581 -19.18 -21.81 4.55
CA TYR A 581 -18.99 -21.33 5.92
C TYR A 581 -19.92 -20.16 6.27
N PHE A 582 -20.15 -19.24 5.34
CA PHE A 582 -21.13 -18.17 5.50
C PHE A 582 -22.56 -18.71 5.68
N ILE A 583 -22.98 -19.68 4.86
CA ILE A 583 -24.29 -20.34 4.96
C ILE A 583 -24.47 -21.04 6.31
N GLU A 584 -23.44 -21.71 6.82
CA GLU A 584 -23.49 -22.37 8.14
C GLU A 584 -23.81 -21.35 9.27
N HIS A 585 -23.21 -20.16 9.21
CA HIS A 585 -23.48 -19.10 10.18
C HIS A 585 -24.88 -18.49 10.07
N LEU A 586 -25.44 -18.42 8.86
CA LEU A 586 -26.82 -18.01 8.64
C LEU A 586 -27.81 -19.04 9.21
N GLN A 587 -27.55 -20.33 9.00
CA GLN A 587 -28.37 -21.41 9.53
C GLN A 587 -28.39 -21.41 11.06
N LYS A 588 -27.25 -21.18 11.71
CA LYS A 588 -27.17 -21.01 13.18
C LYS A 588 -28.02 -19.86 13.72
N ARG A 589 -28.32 -18.86 12.89
CA ARG A 589 -29.16 -17.70 13.21
C ARG A 589 -30.61 -17.87 12.74
N ASN A 590 -30.99 -19.07 12.27
CA ASN A 590 -32.31 -19.37 11.71
C ASN A 590 -32.71 -18.45 10.54
N ILE A 591 -31.74 -18.00 9.75
CA ILE A 591 -31.99 -17.16 8.57
C ILE A 591 -32.36 -18.06 7.38
N SER A 592 -33.53 -17.81 6.79
CA SER A 592 -33.96 -18.51 5.57
C SER A 592 -33.09 -18.11 4.38
N ILE A 593 -32.43 -19.09 3.78
CA ILE A 593 -31.60 -18.91 2.58
C ILE A 593 -32.44 -18.51 1.37
N GLU A 594 -33.69 -18.99 1.30
CA GLU A 594 -34.63 -18.63 0.24
C GLU A 594 -35.00 -17.14 0.31
N ASN A 595 -35.41 -16.66 1.50
CA ASN A 595 -35.72 -15.24 1.72
C ASN A 595 -34.49 -14.36 1.46
N LEU A 596 -33.32 -14.82 1.93
CA LEU A 596 -32.06 -14.12 1.69
C LEU A 596 -31.76 -14.01 0.20
N ARG A 597 -31.94 -15.09 -0.58
CA ARG A 597 -31.72 -15.10 -2.03
C ARG A 597 -32.67 -14.11 -2.74
N CYS A 598 -33.94 -14.04 -2.33
CA CYS A 598 -34.90 -13.06 -2.86
C CYS A 598 -34.48 -11.62 -2.56
N VAL A 599 -34.11 -11.33 -1.31
CA VAL A 599 -33.65 -10.00 -0.91
C VAL A 599 -32.38 -9.63 -1.69
N THR A 600 -31.36 -10.50 -1.70
CA THR A 600 -30.11 -10.26 -2.44
C THR A 600 -30.34 -10.01 -3.92
N PHE A 601 -31.22 -10.78 -4.57
CA PHE A 601 -31.54 -10.59 -5.99
C PHE A 601 -31.99 -9.15 -6.25
N SER A 602 -32.91 -8.63 -5.42
CA SER A 602 -33.40 -7.26 -5.54
C SER A 602 -32.34 -6.19 -5.30
N LEU A 603 -31.42 -6.46 -4.37
CA LEU A 603 -30.36 -5.52 -4.02
C LEU A 603 -29.35 -5.39 -5.15
N VAL A 604 -28.93 -6.52 -5.71
CA VAL A 604 -27.96 -6.59 -6.81
C VAL A 604 -28.56 -6.02 -8.09
N ILE A 605 -29.75 -6.47 -8.52
CA ILE A 605 -30.36 -5.93 -9.75
C ILE A 605 -30.69 -4.44 -9.63
N GLY A 606 -30.92 -3.97 -8.39
CA GLY A 606 -31.09 -2.56 -8.08
C GLY A 606 -29.82 -1.71 -8.17
N THR A 607 -28.63 -2.26 -8.38
CA THR A 607 -27.37 -1.47 -8.47
C THR A 607 -27.02 -1.00 -9.87
N MET A 608 -27.71 -1.48 -10.91
CA MET A 608 -27.37 -1.20 -12.33
C MET A 608 -27.23 0.29 -12.63
N TYR A 609 -28.08 1.12 -12.02
CA TYR A 609 -28.01 2.58 -12.15
C TYR A 609 -26.67 3.17 -11.68
N ALA A 610 -25.94 2.54 -10.77
CA ALA A 610 -24.67 3.06 -10.26
C ALA A 610 -23.45 2.71 -11.15
N ILE A 611 -23.61 1.79 -12.10
CA ILE A 611 -22.56 1.31 -13.00
C ILE A 611 -22.46 2.25 -14.21
N LYS A 612 -21.26 2.77 -14.50
CA LYS A 612 -21.04 3.69 -15.63
C LYS A 612 -20.96 2.97 -16.98
N ASP A 613 -20.18 1.91 -17.01
CA ASP A 613 -19.74 1.25 -18.25
C ASP A 613 -20.74 0.18 -18.71
N ILE A 614 -21.07 0.18 -20.00
CA ILE A 614 -22.07 -0.73 -20.59
C ILE A 614 -21.57 -2.18 -20.62
N GLU A 615 -20.27 -2.39 -20.79
CA GLU A 615 -19.67 -3.73 -20.78
C GLU A 615 -19.75 -4.34 -19.37
N THR A 616 -19.44 -3.55 -18.35
CA THR A 616 -19.62 -3.91 -16.95
C THR A 616 -21.09 -4.14 -16.61
N LYS A 617 -22.01 -3.31 -17.11
CA LYS A 617 -23.46 -3.55 -16.96
C LYS A 617 -23.84 -4.92 -17.55
N ARG A 618 -23.39 -5.24 -18.76
CA ARG A 618 -23.68 -6.53 -19.41
C ARG A 618 -23.14 -7.71 -18.62
N ARG A 619 -21.87 -7.65 -18.19
CA ARG A 619 -21.24 -8.70 -17.36
C ARG A 619 -21.99 -8.93 -16.05
N VAL A 620 -22.38 -7.86 -15.36
CA VAL A 620 -23.19 -7.95 -14.13
C VAL A 620 -24.58 -8.52 -14.42
N TRP A 621 -25.23 -8.09 -15.50
CA TRP A 621 -26.55 -8.58 -15.89
C TRP A 621 -26.56 -10.08 -16.21
N ASP A 622 -25.58 -10.55 -17.00
CA ASP A 622 -25.43 -11.96 -17.34
C ASP A 622 -25.18 -12.79 -16.08
N TRP A 623 -24.35 -12.28 -15.17
CA TRP A 623 -24.12 -12.92 -13.88
C TRP A 623 -25.37 -13.00 -13.02
N ILE A 624 -26.17 -11.92 -12.94
CA ILE A 624 -27.46 -11.92 -12.23
C ILE A 624 -28.38 -13.00 -12.82
N CYS A 625 -28.55 -13.00 -14.14
CA CYS A 625 -29.42 -13.93 -14.84
C CYS A 625 -28.98 -15.39 -14.65
N ASN A 626 -27.70 -15.68 -14.50
CA ASN A 626 -27.21 -17.03 -14.25
C ASN A 626 -27.28 -17.43 -12.76
N THR A 627 -27.07 -16.47 -11.87
CA THR A 627 -26.96 -16.71 -10.42
C THR A 627 -28.32 -16.85 -9.75
N PHE A 628 -29.30 -16.05 -10.18
CA PHE A 628 -30.65 -15.95 -9.57
C PHE A 628 -31.77 -16.60 -10.41
N ARG A 629 -31.38 -17.35 -11.45
CA ARG A 629 -32.28 -18.21 -12.20
C ARG A 629 -33.08 -19.14 -11.30
#